data_AF-A0A3N5NLY7-F1
#
_entry.id   AF-A0A3N5NLY7-F1
#
_cell.length_a   1.000
_cell.length_b   1.000
_cell.length_c   1.000
_cell.angle_alpha   90.00
_cell.angle_beta   90.00
_cell.angle_gamma   90.00
#
_symmetry.space_group_name_H-M   'P 1'
#
loop_
_entity.id
_entity.type
_entity.pdbx_description
1 polymer ?
#
loop_
_entity_poly.entity_id
_entity_poly.type
_entity_poly.pdbx_seq_one_letter_code
_entity_poly.pdbx_strand_id
1 'polypeptide(L)'
;MPTHTGYRHAIAQGAIVILSVALCLVGQRGSLRAQSPTAPAPVAQDARPAALTGTFVIVWGDPAPGSAGAGQTHYILLTDDGEQVQLVLDEAPTWLQADVLTFNKRRVAVQGQRAGEPARGASAPVLVQAIQLLPQPESELEAAAVDGVEGSQPWVSLMCKFADVPDEPRNVSYFQGMYADTFPGEGHYWREVSYDAIDLLGSTALGWYTLPQPWSYYVYDQDGDGEVDLNHARAATDCIAEADPDVYFPSFVGINLMFNANLDCCAWGGGWYLELDGVGKPYHMTWEPPWGYENVTVISHEMGHGFGLPHSSGSYGQVYDNQWDVMSDAWANCAAVTDPTYGCVGQDTISYHLDRLGWIASERKVVVEPGNEVSITLEQIDRPQTGSYLTAQIPVDSLLTHFFTVEARRRVGYDDKLPGEGVIIHEVVSSFPEPAHVVDVDWNGNTGDAGAIWSVGETFTDPGSGIWVRVDSATLTGWTVTLFNPPLNEIIVDSSVQAPGGTGDCTLGEAIQAANADSAVDGCSAGRGTDRIVVPAGTYALTQVRNNVDGNNGLPDITSPILLEGAGRELTLIQRQAEASPFRIFHIGAARSLNASGITVSGGDAALGNGGAFHARGSLTL
;
A
#
# COMPACT_ATOMS: atom_id res chain seq x y z
N MET A 1 -46.62 -15.45 34.94
CA MET A 1 -47.32 -16.75 34.93
C MET A 1 -47.83 -17.00 33.52
N PRO A 2 -47.70 -18.22 32.99
CA PRO A 2 -46.52 -18.66 32.21
C PRO A 2 -46.97 -19.21 30.82
N THR A 3 -46.11 -19.59 29.87
CA THR A 3 -45.21 -20.77 29.83
C THR A 3 -44.27 -20.64 28.60
N HIS A 4 -42.94 -20.62 28.73
CA HIS A 4 -42.02 -21.78 28.72
C HIS A 4 -42.39 -22.93 27.78
N THR A 5 -41.55 -23.17 26.77
CA THR A 5 -40.94 -24.48 26.45
C THR A 5 -39.76 -24.28 25.49
N GLY A 6 -38.57 -24.72 25.88
CA GLY A 6 -37.43 -24.94 24.97
C GLY A 6 -37.20 -26.43 24.75
N TYR A 7 -36.39 -26.81 23.76
CA TYR A 7 -35.69 -28.11 23.61
C TYR A 7 -34.57 -27.90 22.56
N ARG A 8 -33.29 -27.89 22.96
CA ARG A 8 -32.30 -29.00 22.99
C ARG A 8 -31.85 -29.52 21.63
N HIS A 9 -30.52 -29.51 21.47
CA HIS A 9 -29.71 -30.27 20.51
C HIS A 9 -30.13 -31.74 20.36
N ALA A 10 -30.04 -32.24 19.13
CA ALA A 10 -29.70 -33.63 18.85
C ALA A 10 -28.93 -33.73 17.52
N ILE A 11 -27.71 -34.26 17.64
CA ILE A 11 -26.86 -34.77 16.56
C ILE A 11 -27.54 -35.99 15.94
N ALA A 12 -27.56 -36.09 14.62
CA ALA A 12 -27.89 -37.33 13.92
C ALA A 12 -26.97 -37.53 12.71
N GLN A 13 -26.09 -38.53 12.83
CA GLN A 13 -25.35 -39.14 11.73
C GLN A 13 -26.34 -39.85 10.78
N GLY A 14 -26.09 -39.78 9.46
CA GLY A 14 -26.96 -40.40 8.46
C GLY A 14 -26.23 -40.75 7.15
N ALA A 15 -25.69 -41.96 7.13
CA ALA A 15 -25.51 -42.91 6.03
C ALA A 15 -25.39 -42.43 4.56
N ILE A 16 -24.26 -42.82 3.96
CA ILE A 16 -23.95 -42.85 2.52
C ILE A 16 -24.82 -43.91 1.82
N VAL A 17 -25.56 -43.50 0.78
CA VAL A 17 -26.25 -44.39 -0.16
C VAL A 17 -25.40 -44.51 -1.43
N ILE A 18 -24.91 -45.72 -1.70
CA ILE A 18 -24.26 -46.11 -2.95
C ILE A 18 -25.36 -46.44 -3.96
N LEU A 19 -25.42 -45.69 -5.06
CA LEU A 19 -26.28 -46.00 -6.20
C LEU A 19 -25.43 -46.58 -7.35
N SER A 20 -25.57 -47.88 -7.57
CA SER A 20 -24.99 -48.62 -8.68
C SER A 20 -25.88 -48.48 -9.91
N VAL A 21 -25.39 -47.87 -10.99
CA VAL A 21 -26.00 -47.96 -12.32
C VAL A 21 -24.99 -48.60 -13.28
N ALA A 22 -25.28 -49.82 -13.69
CA ALA A 22 -24.62 -50.49 -14.79
C ALA A 22 -25.28 -50.06 -16.10
N LEU A 23 -24.50 -49.62 -17.09
CA LEU A 23 -24.96 -49.54 -18.47
C LEU A 23 -23.85 -49.92 -19.46
N CYS A 24 -24.28 -50.60 -20.51
CA CYS A 24 -23.56 -51.47 -21.44
C CYS A 24 -22.35 -50.87 -22.18
N LEU A 25 -21.32 -51.71 -22.29
CA LEU A 25 -20.21 -51.61 -23.23
C LEU A 25 -20.65 -51.92 -24.67
N VAL A 26 -20.43 -50.98 -25.59
CA VAL A 26 -20.15 -51.26 -27.01
C VAL A 26 -18.94 -50.43 -27.40
N GLY A 27 -17.90 -51.10 -27.89
CA GLY A 27 -16.56 -50.54 -28.03
C GLY A 27 -16.33 -49.71 -29.28
N GLN A 28 -15.43 -48.75 -29.15
CA GLN A 28 -14.51 -48.32 -30.21
C GLN A 28 -13.12 -48.12 -29.59
N ARG A 29 -12.13 -48.76 -30.21
CA ARG A 29 -10.71 -48.63 -29.85
C ARG A 29 -10.20 -47.28 -30.36
N GLY A 30 -9.89 -46.37 -29.45
CA GLY A 30 -9.00 -45.23 -29.68
C GLY A 30 -7.85 -45.30 -28.68
N SER A 31 -6.62 -45.43 -29.17
CA SER A 31 -5.41 -45.42 -28.33
C SER A 31 -5.24 -44.07 -27.66
N LEU A 32 -5.58 -43.96 -26.37
CA LEU A 32 -5.11 -42.87 -25.52
C LEU A 32 -3.70 -43.22 -25.06
N ARG A 33 -2.72 -42.53 -25.65
CA ARG A 33 -1.34 -42.47 -25.16
C ARG A 33 -1.40 -41.71 -23.83
N ALA A 34 -1.11 -42.37 -22.72
CA ALA A 34 -0.89 -41.69 -21.45
C ALA A 34 0.31 -40.75 -21.61
N GLN A 35 0.07 -39.44 -21.60
CA GLN A 35 1.14 -38.46 -21.41
C GLN A 35 1.59 -38.58 -19.96
N SER A 36 2.88 -38.90 -19.80
CA SER A 36 3.58 -38.80 -18.52
C SER A 36 3.44 -37.37 -17.97
N PRO A 37 3.37 -37.18 -16.64
CA PRO A 37 3.39 -35.83 -16.07
C PRO A 37 4.70 -35.17 -16.52
N THR A 38 4.59 -34.10 -17.29
CA THR A 38 5.71 -33.22 -17.59
C THR A 38 6.25 -32.70 -16.27
N ALA A 39 7.51 -33.01 -16.00
CA ALA A 39 8.27 -32.36 -14.94
C ALA A 39 8.12 -30.83 -15.11
N PRO A 40 8.06 -30.05 -14.01
CA PRO A 40 8.14 -28.60 -14.10
C PRO A 40 9.40 -28.25 -14.89
N ALA A 41 9.25 -27.33 -15.84
CA ALA A 41 10.38 -26.80 -16.59
C ALA A 41 11.43 -26.26 -15.60
N PRO A 42 12.73 -26.49 -15.82
CA PRO A 42 13.74 -25.89 -14.97
C PRO A 42 13.76 -24.38 -15.24
N VAL A 43 13.17 -23.59 -14.34
CA VAL A 43 13.46 -22.17 -14.25
C VAL A 43 14.83 -22.05 -13.60
N ALA A 44 15.88 -21.89 -14.42
CA ALA A 44 17.15 -21.26 -14.07
C ALA A 44 18.23 -21.70 -15.08
N GLN A 45 18.45 -20.93 -16.16
CA GLN A 45 19.74 -21.01 -16.88
C GLN A 45 20.35 -19.69 -17.37
N ASP A 46 19.69 -18.52 -17.27
CA ASP A 46 20.30 -17.26 -17.77
C ASP A 46 20.04 -16.00 -16.90
N ALA A 47 19.79 -16.16 -15.59
CA ALA A 47 19.68 -15.01 -14.69
C ALA A 47 21.07 -14.37 -14.49
N ARG A 48 21.22 -13.10 -14.90
CA ARG A 48 22.49 -12.35 -14.75
C ARG A 48 22.38 -11.38 -13.58
N PRO A 49 23.43 -11.27 -12.73
CA PRO A 49 23.42 -10.29 -11.65
C PRO A 49 23.31 -8.87 -12.23
N ALA A 50 22.47 -8.05 -11.60
CA ALA A 50 22.20 -6.68 -11.98
C ALA A 50 22.48 -5.75 -10.79
N ALA A 51 23.23 -4.68 -11.07
CA ALA A 51 23.45 -3.57 -10.15
C ALA A 51 23.24 -2.29 -10.96
N LEU A 52 22.08 -1.65 -10.75
CA LEU A 52 21.61 -0.51 -11.54
C LEU A 52 21.45 0.70 -10.63
N THR A 53 21.60 1.90 -11.20
CA THR A 53 21.30 3.17 -10.53
C THR A 53 20.36 3.98 -11.41
N GLY A 54 19.45 4.72 -10.78
CA GLY A 54 18.45 5.50 -11.48
C GLY A 54 17.39 6.06 -10.54
N THR A 55 16.31 6.59 -11.10
CA THR A 55 15.14 7.06 -10.36
C THR A 55 14.10 5.95 -10.31
N PHE A 56 13.70 5.56 -9.09
CA PHE A 56 12.60 4.63 -8.87
C PHE A 56 11.29 5.39 -9.00
N VAL A 57 10.39 4.92 -9.83
CA VAL A 57 9.04 5.47 -9.98
C VAL A 57 8.01 4.36 -9.88
N ILE A 58 6.85 4.72 -9.37
CA ILE A 58 5.66 3.86 -9.35
C ILE A 58 4.66 4.45 -10.32
N VAL A 59 4.10 3.59 -11.16
CA VAL A 59 2.98 3.90 -12.04
C VAL A 59 1.87 2.91 -11.73
N TRP A 60 0.68 3.42 -11.42
CA TRP A 60 -0.52 2.64 -11.15
C TRP A 60 -1.43 2.69 -12.37
N GLY A 61 -2.13 1.59 -12.62
CA GLY A 61 -2.99 1.41 -13.78
C GLY A 61 -4.40 1.03 -13.39
N ASP A 62 -5.36 1.85 -13.78
CA ASP A 62 -6.77 1.68 -13.49
C ASP A 62 -7.54 1.13 -14.68
N PRO A 63 -8.13 -0.07 -14.56
CA PRO A 63 -8.83 -0.68 -15.66
C PRO A 63 -10.18 0.03 -15.91
N ALA A 64 -10.63 0.02 -17.16
CA ALA A 64 -11.92 0.63 -17.52
C ALA A 64 -13.08 0.09 -16.65
N PRO A 65 -14.08 0.93 -16.32
CA PRO A 65 -15.17 0.54 -15.43
C PRO A 65 -15.94 -0.68 -15.96
N GLY A 66 -16.22 -1.63 -15.07
CA GLY A 66 -16.94 -2.86 -15.40
C GLY A 66 -16.12 -3.90 -16.19
N SER A 67 -14.82 -3.65 -16.40
CA SER A 67 -13.91 -4.68 -16.89
C SER A 67 -13.62 -5.72 -15.79
N ALA A 68 -13.15 -6.91 -16.19
CA ALA A 68 -12.72 -7.95 -15.26
C ALA A 68 -11.22 -7.83 -14.89
N GLY A 69 -10.55 -6.77 -15.33
CA GLY A 69 -9.14 -6.53 -15.04
C GLY A 69 -8.93 -6.10 -13.60
N ALA A 70 -7.82 -6.52 -13.00
CA ALA A 70 -7.37 -5.99 -11.71
C ALA A 70 -6.54 -4.73 -11.92
N GLY A 71 -6.44 -3.91 -10.87
CA GLY A 71 -5.52 -2.77 -10.85
C GLY A 71 -4.09 -3.24 -11.01
N GLN A 72 -3.28 -2.45 -11.72
CA GLN A 72 -1.88 -2.78 -11.94
C GLN A 72 -0.99 -1.79 -11.19
N THR A 73 0.14 -2.28 -10.67
CA THR A 73 1.21 -1.43 -10.12
C THR A 73 2.51 -1.82 -10.77
N HIS A 74 3.13 -0.87 -11.46
CA HIS A 74 4.42 -1.03 -12.12
C HIS A 74 5.49 -0.30 -11.33
N TYR A 75 6.46 -1.06 -10.82
CA TYR A 75 7.67 -0.52 -10.22
C TYR A 75 8.72 -0.40 -11.30
N ILE A 76 9.19 0.82 -11.58
CA ILE A 76 10.06 1.09 -12.72
C ILE A 76 11.32 1.79 -12.23
N LEU A 77 12.47 1.34 -12.72
CA LEU A 77 13.72 2.08 -12.61
C LEU A 77 14.00 2.79 -13.94
N LEU A 78 14.05 4.12 -13.90
CA LEU A 78 14.57 4.95 -14.98
C LEU A 78 16.07 5.11 -14.75
N THR A 79 16.87 4.31 -15.45
CA THR A 79 18.30 4.19 -15.17
C THR A 79 19.08 5.43 -15.62
N ASP A 80 20.25 5.65 -15.02
CA ASP A 80 21.13 6.78 -15.37
C ASP A 80 21.62 6.74 -16.84
N ASP A 81 21.57 5.58 -17.49
CA ASP A 81 21.88 5.37 -18.91
C ASP A 81 20.65 5.44 -19.84
N GLY A 82 19.48 5.80 -19.31
CA GLY A 82 18.26 6.05 -20.07
C GLY A 82 17.46 4.78 -20.43
N GLU A 83 17.73 3.65 -19.77
CA GLU A 83 16.93 2.44 -19.87
C GLU A 83 15.73 2.53 -18.90
N GLN A 84 14.54 2.15 -19.36
CA GLN A 84 13.43 1.84 -18.46
C GLN A 84 13.53 0.38 -18.08
N VAL A 85 13.55 0.04 -16.80
CA VAL A 85 13.62 -1.35 -16.32
C VAL A 85 12.46 -1.64 -15.38
N GLN A 86 11.63 -2.62 -15.72
CA GLN A 86 10.60 -3.12 -14.81
C GLN A 86 11.27 -3.83 -13.62
N LEU A 87 10.83 -3.49 -12.42
CA LEU A 87 11.27 -4.09 -11.17
C LEU A 87 10.18 -5.02 -10.65
N VAL A 88 10.56 -6.26 -10.36
CA VAL A 88 9.66 -7.27 -9.78
C VAL A 88 9.98 -7.40 -8.31
N LEU A 89 8.98 -7.09 -7.47
CA LEU A 89 9.11 -7.07 -6.01
C LEU A 89 8.46 -8.29 -5.32
N ASP A 90 7.83 -9.20 -6.07
CA ASP A 90 7.05 -10.32 -5.51
C ASP A 90 7.87 -11.25 -4.60
N GLU A 91 9.14 -11.48 -4.96
CA GLU A 91 10.09 -12.26 -4.15
C GLU A 91 11.00 -11.37 -3.29
N ALA A 92 10.82 -10.05 -3.34
CA ALA A 92 11.62 -9.14 -2.55
C ALA A 92 11.27 -9.28 -1.05
N PRO A 93 12.22 -8.97 -0.17
CA PRO A 93 11.94 -8.98 1.25
C PRO A 93 10.76 -8.05 1.60
N THR A 94 9.83 -8.51 2.41
CA THR A 94 8.66 -7.71 2.86
C THR A 94 8.99 -6.34 3.47
N TRP A 95 10.17 -6.16 4.09
CA TRP A 95 10.60 -4.83 4.56
C TRP A 95 10.78 -3.85 3.40
N LEU A 96 11.25 -4.35 2.25
CA LEU A 96 11.40 -3.54 1.05
C LEU A 96 10.04 -3.17 0.46
N GLN A 97 9.07 -4.08 0.55
CA GLN A 97 7.69 -3.81 0.14
C GLN A 97 7.05 -2.75 1.07
N ALA A 98 7.36 -2.77 2.37
CA ALA A 98 6.87 -1.77 3.33
C ALA A 98 7.43 -0.35 3.13
N ASP A 99 8.61 -0.25 2.53
CA ASP A 99 9.25 1.03 2.23
C ASP A 99 9.03 1.44 0.78
N VAL A 100 8.30 0.67 -0.04
CA VAL A 100 8.29 0.85 -1.50
C VAL A 100 7.85 2.25 -1.92
N LEU A 101 6.85 2.80 -1.24
CA LEU A 101 6.34 4.14 -1.51
C LEU A 101 7.37 5.24 -1.16
N THR A 102 8.30 4.97 -0.25
CA THR A 102 9.36 5.93 0.13
C THR A 102 10.43 6.08 -0.96
N PHE A 103 10.54 5.11 -1.86
CA PHE A 103 11.44 5.18 -3.01
C PHE A 103 10.82 5.91 -4.20
N ASN A 104 9.50 6.14 -4.21
CA ASN A 104 8.82 6.74 -5.35
C ASN A 104 9.38 8.13 -5.67
N LYS A 105 9.77 8.34 -6.93
CA LYS A 105 10.45 9.54 -7.46
C LYS A 105 11.82 9.84 -6.84
N ARG A 106 12.44 8.85 -6.20
CA ARG A 106 13.75 8.98 -5.55
C ARG A 106 14.83 8.24 -6.31
N ARG A 107 16.05 8.76 -6.24
CA ARG A 107 17.23 8.10 -6.78
C ARG A 107 17.62 6.92 -5.90
N VAL A 108 17.84 5.77 -6.53
CA VAL A 108 18.16 4.52 -5.84
C VAL A 108 19.27 3.75 -6.54
N ALA A 109 19.93 2.88 -5.79
CA ALA A 109 20.70 1.75 -6.31
C ALA A 109 19.87 0.47 -6.13
N VAL A 110 19.66 -0.28 -7.22
CA VAL A 110 18.94 -1.55 -7.23
C VAL A 110 19.92 -2.70 -7.43
N GLN A 111 19.86 -3.70 -6.55
CA GLN A 111 20.58 -4.96 -6.70
C GLN A 111 19.58 -6.09 -6.93
N GLY A 112 19.86 -6.96 -7.90
CA GLY A 112 18.96 -8.04 -8.22
C GLY A 112 19.49 -8.97 -9.32
N GLN A 113 18.56 -9.70 -9.93
CA GLN A 113 18.84 -10.56 -11.07
C GLN A 113 17.99 -10.14 -12.25
N ARG A 114 18.61 -9.86 -13.40
CA ARG A 114 17.86 -9.69 -14.65
C ARG A 114 17.30 -11.06 -15.05
N ALA A 115 16.01 -11.09 -15.34
CA ALA A 115 15.36 -12.23 -15.96
C ALA A 115 15.96 -12.52 -17.34
N GLY A 116 15.65 -13.68 -17.92
CA GLY A 116 16.09 -14.04 -19.27
C GLY A 116 15.63 -13.01 -20.33
N GLU A 117 16.21 -13.06 -21.53
CA GLU A 117 15.92 -12.05 -22.56
C GLU A 117 14.41 -11.94 -22.84
N PRO A 118 13.83 -10.73 -22.76
CA PRO A 118 12.42 -10.50 -22.98
C PRO A 118 12.05 -10.74 -24.44
N ALA A 119 10.77 -11.03 -24.69
CA ALA A 119 10.27 -11.03 -26.04
C ALA A 119 10.31 -9.61 -26.63
N ARG A 120 10.68 -9.50 -27.91
CA ARG A 120 10.35 -8.34 -28.78
C ARG A 120 10.84 -6.94 -28.32
N GLY A 121 11.98 -6.85 -27.64
CA GLY A 121 12.71 -5.58 -27.49
C GLY A 121 12.28 -4.67 -26.35
N ALA A 122 11.54 -5.19 -25.37
CA ALA A 122 11.47 -4.61 -24.02
C ALA A 122 12.80 -4.83 -23.27
N SER A 123 13.01 -4.15 -22.14
CA SER A 123 14.10 -4.47 -21.22
C SER A 123 13.75 -5.69 -20.37
N ALA A 124 14.74 -6.51 -20.03
CA ALA A 124 14.52 -7.66 -19.16
C ALA A 124 14.17 -7.16 -17.75
N PRO A 125 13.06 -7.64 -17.13
CA PRO A 125 12.72 -7.24 -15.77
C PRO A 125 13.82 -7.66 -14.79
N VAL A 126 13.95 -6.91 -13.70
CA VAL A 126 14.87 -7.21 -12.60
C VAL A 126 14.10 -7.75 -11.42
N LEU A 127 14.39 -8.99 -11.03
CA LEU A 127 13.98 -9.56 -9.74
C LEU A 127 14.80 -8.87 -8.65
N VAL A 128 14.14 -8.01 -7.87
CA VAL A 128 14.82 -7.14 -6.90
C VAL A 128 15.19 -7.91 -5.64
N GLN A 129 16.41 -7.70 -5.17
CA GLN A 129 16.92 -8.25 -3.91
C GLN A 129 17.18 -7.16 -2.87
N ALA A 130 17.58 -5.97 -3.30
CA ALA A 130 17.76 -4.82 -2.43
C ALA A 130 17.60 -3.50 -3.22
N ILE A 131 17.09 -2.48 -2.54
CA ILE A 131 17.08 -1.10 -3.01
C ILE A 131 17.71 -0.24 -1.91
N GLN A 132 18.54 0.72 -2.32
CA GLN A 132 19.16 1.69 -1.43
C GLN A 132 18.92 3.10 -1.95
N LEU A 133 18.37 3.99 -1.11
CA LEU A 133 18.29 5.42 -1.42
C LEU A 133 19.68 6.02 -1.64
N LEU A 134 19.80 6.80 -2.71
CA LEU A 134 21.00 7.55 -3.04
C LEU A 134 20.79 9.05 -2.77
N PRO A 135 21.87 9.81 -2.54
CA PRO A 135 21.78 11.27 -2.49
C PRO A 135 21.30 11.84 -3.82
N GLN A 136 20.45 12.86 -3.76
CA GLN A 136 19.99 13.62 -4.92
C GLN A 136 19.92 15.12 -4.57
N PRO A 137 19.93 16.03 -5.56
CA PRO A 137 19.78 17.47 -5.35
C PRO A 137 18.51 17.82 -4.55
N GLU A 138 18.58 18.89 -3.75
CA GLU A 138 17.45 19.36 -2.92
C GLU A 138 16.23 19.71 -3.77
N SER A 139 16.41 20.34 -4.92
CA SER A 139 15.32 20.63 -5.87
C SER A 139 14.61 19.38 -6.39
N GLU A 140 15.31 18.26 -6.52
CA GLU A 140 14.71 16.97 -6.92
C GLU A 140 14.03 16.29 -5.72
N LEU A 141 14.51 16.51 -4.49
CA LEU A 141 13.82 16.07 -3.27
C LEU A 141 12.50 16.80 -3.10
N GLU A 142 12.48 18.12 -3.29
CA GLU A 142 11.27 18.95 -3.23
C GLU A 142 10.26 18.51 -4.28
N ALA A 143 10.69 18.29 -5.53
CA ALA A 143 9.81 17.79 -6.59
C ALA A 143 9.32 16.34 -6.38
N ALA A 144 10.07 15.54 -5.62
CA ALA A 144 9.70 14.17 -5.26
C ALA A 144 8.86 14.08 -3.98
N ALA A 145 8.73 15.18 -3.23
CA ALA A 145 8.07 15.18 -1.94
C ALA A 145 6.61 14.74 -2.10
N VAL A 146 6.20 13.82 -1.23
CA VAL A 146 4.81 13.39 -1.10
C VAL A 146 4.22 13.97 0.18
N ASP A 147 5.05 14.36 1.15
CA ASP A 147 4.66 15.12 2.33
C ASP A 147 4.78 16.63 2.09
N GLY A 148 3.79 17.40 2.54
CA GLY A 148 3.82 18.86 2.45
C GLY A 148 3.68 19.38 1.03
N VAL A 149 2.90 18.71 0.18
CA VAL A 149 2.57 19.21 -1.16
C VAL A 149 1.72 20.47 -0.99
N GLU A 150 2.28 21.63 -1.29
CA GLU A 150 1.62 22.92 -1.07
C GLU A 150 1.84 23.91 -2.22
N GLY A 151 1.05 24.98 -2.23
CA GLY A 151 1.14 26.05 -3.21
C GLY A 151 0.64 25.66 -4.59
N SER A 152 1.08 26.40 -5.61
CA SER A 152 0.61 26.18 -6.97
C SER A 152 1.28 24.96 -7.59
N GLN A 153 0.44 24.02 -8.03
CA GLN A 153 0.80 22.74 -8.65
C GLN A 153 0.32 22.75 -10.12
N PRO A 154 0.95 23.50 -11.04
CA PRO A 154 0.51 23.60 -12.44
C PRO A 154 0.76 22.31 -13.24
N TRP A 155 -0.25 21.88 -14.00
CA TRP A 155 -0.20 20.74 -14.92
C TRP A 155 -0.34 21.16 -16.38
N VAL A 156 0.32 20.44 -17.29
CA VAL A 156 0.07 20.58 -18.73
C VAL A 156 -0.54 19.30 -19.30
N SER A 157 -1.72 19.41 -19.90
CA SER A 157 -2.33 18.33 -20.67
C SER A 157 -1.86 18.37 -22.12
N LEU A 158 -1.18 17.32 -22.58
CA LEU A 158 -0.76 17.14 -23.97
C LEU A 158 -1.69 16.16 -24.65
N MET A 159 -2.34 16.59 -25.73
CA MET A 159 -3.21 15.71 -26.52
C MET A 159 -2.37 14.97 -27.56
N CYS A 160 -2.19 13.67 -27.35
CA CYS A 160 -1.30 12.78 -28.09
C CYS A 160 -2.09 11.94 -29.12
N LYS A 161 -1.82 12.13 -30.40
CA LYS A 161 -2.55 11.49 -31.50
C LYS A 161 -1.71 10.41 -32.17
N PHE A 162 -2.12 9.14 -32.09
CA PHE A 162 -1.46 8.05 -32.82
C PHE A 162 -1.51 8.28 -34.34
N ALA A 163 -0.42 7.98 -35.05
CA ALA A 163 -0.26 8.32 -36.48
C ALA A 163 -1.35 7.72 -37.40
N ASP A 164 -1.86 6.54 -37.03
CA ASP A 164 -2.81 5.74 -37.79
C ASP A 164 -4.25 5.81 -37.25
N VAL A 165 -4.49 6.57 -36.17
CA VAL A 165 -5.83 6.81 -35.60
C VAL A 165 -6.25 8.25 -35.93
N PRO A 166 -7.22 8.46 -36.85
CA PRO A 166 -7.55 9.80 -37.33
C PRO A 166 -8.39 10.62 -36.35
N ASP A 167 -9.10 9.97 -35.43
CA ASP A 167 -10.06 10.60 -34.54
C ASP A 167 -9.40 11.50 -33.49
N GLU A 168 -10.12 12.54 -33.09
CA GLU A 168 -9.74 13.52 -32.06
C GLU A 168 -10.96 13.68 -31.12
N PRO A 169 -11.09 12.81 -30.09
CA PRO A 169 -12.35 12.65 -29.35
C PRO A 169 -12.82 13.90 -28.63
N ARG A 170 -11.88 14.75 -28.21
CA ARG A 170 -12.10 16.05 -27.55
C ARG A 170 -11.15 17.09 -28.12
N ASN A 171 -11.51 18.36 -27.99
CA ASN A 171 -10.70 19.48 -28.48
C ASN A 171 -9.91 20.14 -27.35
N VAL A 172 -8.93 21.00 -27.68
CA VAL A 172 -8.12 21.71 -26.68
C VAL A 172 -8.97 22.42 -25.63
N SER A 173 -10.06 23.08 -26.02
CA SER A 173 -10.91 23.82 -25.08
C SER A 173 -11.59 22.95 -24.03
N TYR A 174 -11.85 21.68 -24.33
CA TYR A 174 -12.37 20.72 -23.36
C TYR A 174 -11.38 20.53 -22.20
N PHE A 175 -10.11 20.27 -22.54
CA PHE A 175 -9.04 20.03 -21.56
C PHE A 175 -8.59 21.31 -20.86
N GLN A 176 -8.59 22.46 -21.54
CA GLN A 176 -8.36 23.75 -20.86
C GLN A 176 -9.48 24.06 -19.86
N GLY A 177 -10.74 23.76 -20.21
CA GLY A 177 -11.88 23.92 -19.31
C GLY A 177 -11.87 22.94 -18.14
N MET A 178 -11.22 21.78 -18.29
CA MET A 178 -11.12 20.76 -17.24
C MET A 178 -10.41 21.30 -15.99
N TYR A 179 -9.44 22.22 -16.16
CA TYR A 179 -8.73 22.88 -15.05
C TYR A 179 -9.49 24.06 -14.43
N ALA A 180 -10.78 24.24 -14.70
CA ALA A 180 -11.56 25.34 -14.14
C ALA A 180 -11.59 25.31 -12.60
N ASP A 181 -11.53 26.49 -11.99
CA ASP A 181 -11.69 26.72 -10.54
C ASP A 181 -13.17 26.75 -10.11
N THR A 182 -14.03 26.09 -10.89
CA THR A 182 -15.46 25.93 -10.60
C THR A 182 -15.82 24.46 -10.67
N PHE A 183 -16.65 23.98 -9.74
CA PHE A 183 -17.16 22.61 -9.75
C PHE A 183 -17.69 22.21 -11.15
N PRO A 184 -17.30 21.05 -11.70
CA PRO A 184 -16.46 20.00 -11.09
C PRO A 184 -14.97 20.06 -11.51
N GLY A 185 -14.48 21.16 -12.08
CA GLY A 185 -13.13 21.24 -12.65
C GLY A 185 -12.01 20.88 -11.66
N GLU A 186 -10.90 20.37 -12.18
CA GLU A 186 -9.75 19.89 -11.41
C GLU A 186 -9.18 21.00 -10.52
N GLY A 187 -9.19 22.26 -10.98
CA GLY A 187 -8.75 23.40 -10.16
C GLY A 187 -9.61 23.58 -8.91
N HIS A 188 -10.91 23.33 -9.01
CA HIS A 188 -11.84 23.36 -7.88
C HIS A 188 -11.69 22.11 -6.99
N TYR A 189 -11.59 20.93 -7.60
CA TYR A 189 -11.46 19.65 -6.89
C TYR A 189 -10.25 19.65 -5.96
N TRP A 190 -9.06 19.91 -6.51
CA TRP A 190 -7.82 19.85 -5.73
C TRP A 190 -7.72 20.94 -4.67
N ARG A 191 -8.35 22.10 -4.88
CA ARG A 191 -8.45 23.13 -3.83
C ARG A 191 -9.37 22.72 -2.69
N GLU A 192 -10.53 22.13 -3.01
CA GLU A 192 -11.49 21.68 -1.99
C GLU A 192 -10.92 20.54 -1.14
N VAL A 193 -10.44 19.48 -1.80
CA VAL A 193 -9.86 18.28 -1.17
C VAL A 193 -8.63 18.60 -0.31
N SER A 194 -7.79 19.55 -0.75
CA SER A 194 -6.57 19.93 -0.03
C SER A 194 -6.76 21.04 1.01
N TYR A 195 -7.99 21.52 1.23
CA TYR A 195 -8.26 22.66 2.11
C TYR A 195 -7.49 23.94 1.72
N ASP A 196 -7.44 24.24 0.42
CA ASP A 196 -6.65 25.31 -0.20
C ASP A 196 -5.12 25.16 0.01
N ALA A 197 -4.61 23.99 0.42
CA ALA A 197 -3.17 23.76 0.51
C ALA A 197 -2.50 23.80 -0.87
N ILE A 198 -3.20 23.35 -1.91
CA ILE A 198 -2.76 23.46 -3.31
C ILE A 198 -3.78 24.17 -4.19
N ASP A 199 -3.30 24.79 -5.27
CA ASP A 199 -4.09 25.19 -6.42
C ASP A 199 -3.46 24.68 -7.72
N LEU A 200 -4.22 24.69 -8.83
CA LEU A 200 -3.71 24.32 -10.14
C LEU A 200 -3.47 25.54 -11.05
N LEU A 201 -3.25 26.72 -10.49
CA LEU A 201 -3.07 27.94 -11.28
C LEU A 201 -1.87 27.82 -12.23
N GLY A 202 -2.07 28.25 -13.48
CA GLY A 202 -1.06 28.09 -14.52
C GLY A 202 -1.18 26.79 -15.32
N SER A 203 -2.07 25.89 -14.94
CA SER A 203 -2.36 24.69 -15.74
C SER A 203 -2.98 25.03 -17.10
N THR A 204 -2.70 24.21 -18.11
CA THR A 204 -3.19 24.42 -19.49
C THR A 204 -3.23 23.12 -20.28
N ALA A 205 -3.73 23.18 -21.52
CA ALA A 205 -3.70 22.06 -22.46
C ALA A 205 -3.32 22.51 -23.88
N LEU A 206 -2.63 21.64 -24.62
CA LEU A 206 -2.16 21.86 -25.98
C LEU A 206 -2.26 20.59 -26.86
N GLY A 207 -2.16 20.76 -28.18
CA GLY A 207 -2.22 19.69 -29.20
C GLY A 207 -3.36 19.88 -30.21
N TRP A 208 -3.75 18.86 -30.98
CA TRP A 208 -3.29 17.47 -31.00
C TRP A 208 -1.90 17.34 -31.66
N TYR A 209 -0.98 16.66 -30.98
CA TYR A 209 0.35 16.33 -31.51
C TYR A 209 0.32 14.94 -32.16
N THR A 210 0.62 14.87 -33.45
CA THR A 210 0.64 13.59 -34.17
C THR A 210 1.95 12.86 -33.86
N LEU A 211 1.85 11.74 -33.15
CA LEU A 211 2.96 10.86 -32.84
C LEU A 211 3.57 10.27 -34.12
N PRO A 212 4.88 10.00 -34.16
CA PRO A 212 5.57 9.54 -35.35
C PRO A 212 5.28 8.08 -35.73
N GLN A 213 4.77 7.26 -34.80
CA GLN A 213 4.52 5.83 -35.01
C GLN A 213 3.03 5.47 -34.92
N PRO A 214 2.61 4.33 -35.49
CA PRO A 214 1.24 3.83 -35.31
C PRO A 214 0.99 3.36 -33.87
N TRP A 215 -0.28 3.22 -33.51
CA TRP A 215 -0.74 2.72 -32.21
C TRP A 215 0.00 1.45 -31.74
N SER A 216 0.17 0.47 -32.64
CA SER A 216 0.81 -0.82 -32.33
C SER A 216 2.31 -0.74 -31.99
N TYR A 217 2.95 0.42 -32.14
CA TYR A 217 4.32 0.65 -31.68
C TYR A 217 4.39 0.96 -30.19
N TYR A 218 3.35 1.62 -29.67
CA TYR A 218 3.24 2.05 -28.27
C TYR A 218 2.50 1.01 -27.44
N VAL A 219 1.51 0.34 -28.03
CA VAL A 219 0.70 -0.68 -27.38
C VAL A 219 0.93 -2.01 -28.04
N TYR A 220 1.48 -2.97 -27.29
CA TYR A 220 1.73 -4.32 -27.75
C TYR A 220 1.96 -5.26 -26.56
N ASP A 221 1.83 -6.56 -26.81
CA ASP A 221 2.15 -7.63 -25.86
C ASP A 221 3.66 -7.62 -25.54
N GLN A 222 4.03 -6.99 -24.41
CA GLN A 222 5.43 -6.72 -24.05
C GLN A 222 6.10 -7.95 -23.42
N ASP A 223 5.36 -8.73 -22.66
CA ASP A 223 5.88 -9.86 -21.89
C ASP A 223 5.52 -11.24 -22.46
N GLY A 224 4.65 -11.29 -23.48
CA GLY A 224 4.24 -12.50 -24.17
C GLY A 224 3.09 -13.24 -23.48
N ASP A 225 2.37 -12.60 -22.55
CA ASP A 225 1.25 -13.21 -21.84
C ASP A 225 -0.04 -13.28 -22.68
N GLY A 226 -0.09 -12.55 -23.80
CA GLY A 226 -1.18 -12.53 -24.76
C GLY A 226 -2.16 -11.37 -24.59
N GLU A 227 -1.97 -10.53 -23.59
CA GLU A 227 -2.61 -9.21 -23.44
C GLU A 227 -1.69 -8.13 -24.05
N VAL A 228 -2.21 -6.92 -24.24
CA VAL A 228 -1.40 -5.80 -24.75
C VAL A 228 -1.13 -4.81 -23.63
N ASP A 229 0.07 -4.24 -23.65
CA ASP A 229 0.54 -3.31 -22.63
C ASP A 229 0.95 -1.99 -23.25
N LEU A 230 0.73 -0.91 -22.51
CA LEU A 230 1.32 0.39 -22.84
C LEU A 230 2.83 0.41 -22.56
N ASN A 231 3.61 0.75 -23.58
CA ASN A 231 4.99 1.18 -23.39
C ASN A 231 5.03 2.66 -23.00
N HIS A 232 4.96 2.91 -21.69
CA HIS A 232 4.96 4.24 -21.07
C HIS A 232 6.07 5.17 -21.60
N ALA A 233 7.31 4.67 -21.68
CA ALA A 233 8.45 5.46 -22.16
C ALA A 233 8.29 5.91 -23.61
N ARG A 234 7.93 5.02 -24.54
CA ARG A 234 7.74 5.38 -25.96
C ARG A 234 6.63 6.41 -26.09
N ALA A 235 5.51 6.18 -25.43
CA ALA A 235 4.34 7.04 -25.51
C ALA A 235 4.64 8.45 -24.96
N ALA A 236 5.31 8.53 -23.79
CA ALA A 236 5.71 9.80 -23.19
C ALA A 236 6.78 10.51 -24.03
N THR A 237 7.85 9.81 -24.40
CA THR A 237 8.99 10.40 -25.15
C THR A 237 8.51 11.03 -26.45
N ASP A 238 7.73 10.29 -27.25
CA ASP A 238 7.32 10.77 -28.57
C ASP A 238 6.29 11.91 -28.45
N CYS A 239 5.32 11.84 -27.52
CA CYS A 239 4.35 12.93 -27.37
C CYS A 239 4.99 14.22 -26.85
N ILE A 240 5.88 14.09 -25.85
CA ILE A 240 6.60 15.23 -25.29
C ILE A 240 7.51 15.85 -26.35
N ALA A 241 8.21 15.04 -27.16
CA ALA A 241 9.07 15.55 -28.23
C ALA A 241 8.31 16.35 -29.29
N GLU A 242 7.08 15.94 -29.64
CA GLU A 242 6.24 16.71 -30.56
C GLU A 242 5.68 18.00 -29.93
N ALA A 243 5.51 18.03 -28.60
CA ALA A 243 5.03 19.19 -27.86
C ALA A 243 6.12 20.19 -27.43
N ASP A 244 7.38 19.74 -27.35
CA ASP A 244 8.55 20.50 -26.87
C ASP A 244 8.73 21.89 -27.51
N PRO A 245 8.48 22.10 -28.82
CA PRO A 245 8.57 23.44 -29.41
C PRO A 245 7.57 24.46 -28.84
N ASP A 246 6.46 24.01 -28.24
CA ASP A 246 5.34 24.83 -27.80
C ASP A 246 5.23 24.96 -26.28
N VAL A 247 5.99 24.16 -25.52
CA VAL A 247 5.85 24.03 -24.05
C VAL A 247 7.21 24.16 -23.38
N TYR A 248 7.33 25.06 -22.41
CA TYR A 248 8.46 25.07 -21.48
C TYR A 248 8.10 24.24 -20.25
N PHE A 249 8.53 22.97 -20.23
CA PHE A 249 8.10 21.98 -19.24
C PHE A 249 8.48 22.31 -17.79
N PRO A 250 9.61 22.97 -17.49
CA PRO A 250 9.96 23.29 -16.12
C PRO A 250 8.94 24.19 -15.39
N SER A 251 8.03 24.84 -16.12
CA SER A 251 6.90 25.61 -15.54
C SER A 251 5.81 24.74 -14.92
N PHE A 252 5.80 23.43 -15.15
CA PHE A 252 4.76 22.51 -14.69
C PHE A 252 5.34 21.52 -13.69
N VAL A 253 4.54 21.08 -12.71
CA VAL A 253 4.88 19.97 -11.81
C VAL A 253 4.41 18.64 -12.38
N GLY A 254 3.39 18.65 -13.24
CA GLY A 254 2.83 17.45 -13.84
C GLY A 254 2.44 17.59 -15.31
N ILE A 255 2.35 16.44 -15.98
CA ILE A 255 2.03 16.29 -17.40
C ILE A 255 0.97 15.21 -17.55
N ASN A 256 -0.20 15.56 -18.08
CA ASN A 256 -1.22 14.58 -18.47
C ASN A 256 -1.07 14.28 -19.96
N LEU A 257 -0.89 13.02 -20.34
CA LEU A 257 -0.83 12.60 -21.73
C LEU A 257 -2.20 12.05 -22.16
N MET A 258 -2.96 12.82 -22.93
CA MET A 258 -4.32 12.51 -23.36
C MET A 258 -4.31 11.85 -24.74
N PHE A 259 -4.58 10.55 -24.83
CA PHE A 259 -4.49 9.80 -26.07
C PHE A 259 -5.81 9.69 -26.84
N ASN A 260 -5.73 9.55 -28.16
CA ASN A 260 -6.92 9.45 -29.01
C ASN A 260 -7.44 8.01 -29.25
N ALA A 261 -6.87 7.02 -28.57
CA ALA A 261 -7.31 5.63 -28.60
C ALA A 261 -7.06 4.94 -27.24
N ASN A 262 -7.65 3.77 -27.03
CA ASN A 262 -7.35 2.95 -25.86
C ASN A 262 -5.86 2.62 -25.80
N LEU A 263 -5.30 2.60 -24.59
CA LEU A 263 -3.90 2.27 -24.35
C LEU A 263 -3.78 0.77 -24.16
N ASP A 264 -4.33 0.24 -23.10
CA ASP A 264 -4.36 -1.18 -22.79
C ASP A 264 -5.63 -1.47 -21.96
N CYS A 265 -5.50 -2.11 -20.80
CA CYS A 265 -6.58 -2.19 -19.82
C CYS A 265 -6.99 -0.81 -19.30
N CYS A 266 -6.05 0.13 -19.26
CA CYS A 266 -5.98 1.06 -18.16
C CYS A 266 -5.80 2.53 -18.56
N ALA A 267 -6.30 3.40 -17.69
CA ALA A 267 -5.72 4.72 -17.48
C ALA A 267 -4.54 4.55 -16.51
N TRP A 268 -3.55 5.43 -16.58
CA TRP A 268 -2.33 5.27 -15.78
C TRP A 268 -1.90 6.58 -15.16
N GLY A 269 -1.35 6.51 -13.95
CA GLY A 269 -0.95 7.67 -13.15
C GLY A 269 0.24 7.35 -12.26
N GLY A 270 1.07 8.35 -11.98
CA GLY A 270 2.24 8.15 -11.14
C GLY A 270 3.36 9.17 -11.35
N GLY A 271 4.60 8.71 -11.27
CA GLY A 271 5.78 9.55 -11.45
C GLY A 271 6.60 9.17 -12.69
N TRP A 272 7.26 10.15 -13.30
CA TRP A 272 8.30 9.89 -14.30
C TRP A 272 9.44 10.90 -14.19
N TYR A 273 10.69 10.45 -14.25
CA TYR A 273 11.84 11.34 -14.28
C TYR A 273 12.16 11.73 -15.73
N LEU A 274 12.22 13.03 -15.99
CA LEU A 274 12.51 13.57 -17.31
C LEU A 274 13.52 14.71 -17.21
N GLU A 275 14.39 14.81 -18.21
CA GLU A 275 15.24 15.99 -18.42
C GLU A 275 14.68 16.77 -19.61
N LEU A 276 13.97 17.86 -19.32
CA LEU A 276 13.30 18.70 -20.31
C LEU A 276 13.78 20.14 -20.17
N ASP A 277 14.02 20.81 -21.29
CA ASP A 277 14.51 22.19 -21.33
C ASP A 277 15.76 22.45 -20.45
N GLY A 278 16.62 21.43 -20.32
CA GLY A 278 17.83 21.48 -19.49
C GLY A 278 17.61 21.36 -17.98
N VAL A 279 16.41 20.95 -17.55
CA VAL A 279 16.06 20.69 -16.14
C VAL A 279 15.63 19.24 -15.97
N GLY A 280 16.39 18.49 -15.17
CA GLY A 280 16.05 17.15 -14.72
C GLY A 280 15.22 17.21 -13.43
N LYS A 281 14.04 16.59 -13.44
CA LYS A 281 13.23 16.39 -12.23
C LYS A 281 12.22 15.26 -12.43
N PRO A 282 11.69 14.67 -11.34
CA PRO A 282 10.46 13.91 -11.43
C PRO A 282 9.28 14.85 -11.78
N TYR A 283 8.43 14.40 -12.69
CA TYR A 283 7.14 14.98 -13.00
C TYR A 283 6.03 14.03 -12.50
N HIS A 284 4.93 14.61 -12.02
CA HIS A 284 3.67 13.88 -11.90
C HIS A 284 3.15 13.58 -13.32
N MET A 285 2.76 12.34 -13.60
CA MET A 285 2.49 11.92 -14.97
C MET A 285 1.23 11.07 -15.04
N THR A 286 0.43 11.27 -16.08
CA THR A 286 -0.66 10.37 -16.42
C THR A 286 -0.67 10.00 -17.91
N TRP A 287 -1.24 8.83 -18.24
CA TRP A 287 -1.50 8.36 -19.59
C TRP A 287 -2.97 7.97 -19.71
N GLU A 288 -3.73 8.83 -20.37
CA GLU A 288 -5.19 8.79 -20.34
C GLU A 288 -5.77 8.31 -21.68
N PRO A 289 -6.48 7.17 -21.71
CA PRO A 289 -7.30 6.78 -22.84
C PRO A 289 -8.58 7.63 -22.92
N PRO A 290 -9.31 7.61 -24.06
CA PRO A 290 -10.55 8.37 -24.21
C PRO A 290 -11.59 8.13 -23.13
N TRP A 291 -11.80 6.89 -22.69
CA TRP A 291 -12.78 6.60 -21.65
C TRP A 291 -12.40 7.21 -20.28
N GLY A 292 -11.09 7.44 -20.04
CA GLY A 292 -10.55 8.06 -18.83
C GLY A 292 -10.89 9.54 -18.77
N TYR A 293 -10.39 10.34 -19.69
CA TYR A 293 -10.66 11.79 -19.69
C TYR A 293 -12.09 12.19 -20.04
N GLU A 294 -12.94 11.26 -20.49
CA GLU A 294 -14.39 11.50 -20.61
C GLU A 294 -15.11 11.51 -19.25
N ASN A 295 -14.43 11.11 -18.17
CA ASN A 295 -14.93 11.11 -16.80
C ASN A 295 -13.88 11.73 -15.86
N VAL A 296 -14.14 12.94 -15.36
CA VAL A 296 -13.19 13.70 -14.53
C VAL A 296 -12.76 12.94 -13.28
N THR A 297 -13.59 12.03 -12.77
CA THR A 297 -13.20 11.15 -11.66
C THR A 297 -11.94 10.31 -11.93
N VAL A 298 -11.67 9.92 -13.18
CA VAL A 298 -10.46 9.18 -13.54
C VAL A 298 -9.27 10.13 -13.54
N ILE A 299 -9.42 11.33 -14.08
CA ILE A 299 -8.37 12.35 -14.04
C ILE A 299 -7.99 12.70 -12.60
N SER A 300 -8.98 12.89 -11.73
CA SER A 300 -8.75 13.11 -10.30
C SER A 300 -8.04 11.91 -9.63
N HIS A 301 -8.38 10.67 -10.01
CA HIS A 301 -7.70 9.46 -9.51
C HIS A 301 -6.23 9.42 -9.95
N GLU A 302 -5.98 9.54 -11.26
CA GLU A 302 -4.65 9.39 -11.85
C GLU A 302 -3.72 10.55 -11.46
N MET A 303 -4.28 11.76 -11.31
CA MET A 303 -3.55 12.88 -10.70
C MET A 303 -3.21 12.62 -9.22
N GLY A 304 -4.06 11.90 -8.49
CA GLY A 304 -3.77 11.43 -7.12
C GLY A 304 -2.56 10.49 -7.06
N HIS A 305 -2.47 9.53 -7.99
CA HIS A 305 -1.25 8.74 -8.19
C HIS A 305 -0.05 9.61 -8.57
N GLY A 306 -0.29 10.62 -9.40
CA GLY A 306 0.63 11.72 -9.67
C GLY A 306 1.24 12.25 -8.37
N PHE A 307 0.43 12.70 -7.42
CA PHE A 307 0.88 13.19 -6.11
C PHE A 307 1.52 12.13 -5.21
N GLY A 308 1.46 10.85 -5.58
CA GLY A 308 2.12 9.74 -4.89
C GLY A 308 1.20 8.97 -3.94
N LEU A 309 -0.12 9.09 -4.13
CA LEU A 309 -1.10 8.29 -3.42
C LEU A 309 -1.15 6.88 -4.00
N PRO A 310 -1.04 5.82 -3.17
CA PRO A 310 -1.36 4.47 -3.59
C PRO A 310 -2.88 4.29 -3.69
N HIS A 311 -3.32 3.15 -4.23
CA HIS A 311 -4.71 2.74 -4.08
C HIS A 311 -5.06 2.48 -2.59
N SER A 312 -6.33 2.61 -2.24
CA SER A 312 -6.91 2.04 -1.02
C SER A 312 -7.87 0.90 -1.38
N SER A 313 -8.28 0.10 -0.40
CA SER A 313 -9.03 -1.14 -0.64
C SER A 313 -9.95 -1.48 0.53
N GLY A 314 -10.71 -2.56 0.42
CA GLY A 314 -11.32 -3.31 1.51
C GLY A 314 -10.59 -4.64 1.74
N SER A 315 -10.95 -5.37 2.79
CA SER A 315 -10.27 -6.63 3.14
C SER A 315 -10.67 -7.84 2.27
N TYR A 316 -11.09 -7.61 1.03
CA TYR A 316 -11.63 -8.63 0.10
C TYR A 316 -10.66 -9.05 -1.01
N GLY A 317 -9.46 -8.45 -1.04
CA GLY A 317 -8.43 -8.75 -2.04
C GLY A 317 -8.75 -8.19 -3.43
N GLN A 318 -9.60 -7.15 -3.50
CA GLN A 318 -9.85 -6.35 -4.70
C GLN A 318 -9.31 -4.95 -4.48
N VAL A 319 -8.75 -4.30 -5.50
CA VAL A 319 -8.17 -2.95 -5.36
C VAL A 319 -9.25 -1.86 -5.43
N TYR A 320 -10.33 -2.07 -6.19
CA TYR A 320 -11.39 -1.08 -6.44
C TYR A 320 -12.70 -1.43 -5.74
N ASP A 321 -12.63 -1.64 -4.43
CA ASP A 321 -13.79 -2.02 -3.62
C ASP A 321 -14.05 -1.08 -2.46
N ASN A 322 -13.23 -0.04 -2.22
CA ASN A 322 -13.48 0.99 -1.22
C ASN A 322 -14.27 2.16 -1.83
N GLN A 323 -15.59 2.20 -1.58
CA GLN A 323 -16.52 3.21 -2.10
C GLN A 323 -16.38 4.60 -1.45
N TRP A 324 -15.45 4.76 -0.49
CA TRP A 324 -15.22 6.00 0.25
C TRP A 324 -14.01 6.78 -0.25
N ASP A 325 -13.30 6.28 -1.26
CA ASP A 325 -12.05 6.88 -1.72
C ASP A 325 -12.03 7.00 -3.24
N VAL A 326 -11.67 8.18 -3.74
CA VAL A 326 -11.37 8.36 -5.17
C VAL A 326 -10.25 7.43 -5.60
N MET A 327 -9.26 7.15 -4.74
CA MET A 327 -8.12 6.25 -5.01
C MET A 327 -8.49 4.76 -4.92
N SER A 328 -9.77 4.43 -5.01
CA SER A 328 -10.28 3.05 -5.08
C SER A 328 -11.52 3.04 -5.97
N ASP A 329 -12.72 2.75 -5.47
CA ASP A 329 -13.94 2.77 -6.27
C ASP A 329 -14.43 4.21 -6.55
N ALA A 330 -13.70 4.91 -7.43
CA ALA A 330 -14.04 6.23 -7.94
C ALA A 330 -15.40 6.24 -8.67
N TRP A 331 -15.89 5.08 -9.09
CA TRP A 331 -17.15 4.92 -9.83
C TRP A 331 -18.38 4.74 -8.94
N ALA A 332 -18.17 4.58 -7.63
CA ALA A 332 -19.23 4.44 -6.65
C ALA A 332 -20.29 5.52 -6.82
N ASN A 333 -21.54 5.09 -7.05
CA ASN A 333 -22.71 5.95 -7.19
C ASN A 333 -22.58 7.12 -8.19
N CYS A 334 -21.80 7.00 -9.26
CA CYS A 334 -21.64 8.06 -10.28
C CYS A 334 -22.94 8.68 -10.79
N ALA A 335 -24.01 7.88 -10.91
CA ALA A 335 -25.31 8.37 -11.36
C ALA A 335 -25.92 9.46 -10.44
N ALA A 336 -25.44 9.59 -9.20
CA ALA A 336 -25.86 10.62 -8.27
C ALA A 336 -25.19 11.99 -8.55
N VAL A 337 -23.94 11.98 -9.03
CA VAL A 337 -23.16 13.19 -9.33
C VAL A 337 -22.43 12.99 -10.66
N THR A 338 -23.07 13.45 -11.74
CA THR A 338 -22.53 13.41 -13.11
C THR A 338 -22.60 14.82 -13.71
N ASP A 339 -21.50 15.26 -14.31
CA ASP A 339 -21.44 16.49 -15.09
C ASP A 339 -21.74 16.22 -16.58
N PRO A 340 -22.54 17.07 -17.25
CA PRO A 340 -22.89 16.86 -18.65
C PRO A 340 -21.72 16.98 -19.63
N THR A 341 -20.62 17.62 -19.22
CA THR A 341 -19.40 17.79 -20.02
C THR A 341 -18.36 16.75 -19.63
N TYR A 342 -18.15 16.60 -18.32
CA TYR A 342 -17.01 15.88 -17.75
C TYR A 342 -17.37 14.52 -17.14
N GLY A 343 -18.58 14.01 -17.34
CA GLY A 343 -18.94 12.65 -16.93
C GLY A 343 -19.02 12.48 -15.41
N CYS A 344 -18.63 11.30 -14.91
CA CYS A 344 -18.65 11.05 -13.48
C CYS A 344 -17.68 11.95 -12.71
N VAL A 345 -18.15 12.51 -11.59
CA VAL A 345 -17.36 13.33 -10.68
C VAL A 345 -16.89 12.48 -9.50
N GLY A 346 -15.62 12.57 -9.13
CA GLY A 346 -15.02 11.82 -8.02
C GLY A 346 -15.49 12.30 -6.65
N GLN A 347 -15.46 11.39 -5.68
CA GLN A 347 -15.60 11.71 -4.25
C GLN A 347 -14.28 12.25 -3.68
N ASP A 348 -14.28 12.71 -2.42
CA ASP A 348 -13.03 13.05 -1.73
C ASP A 348 -12.17 11.79 -1.47
N THR A 349 -10.89 11.96 -1.18
CA THR A 349 -10.01 10.88 -0.73
C THR A 349 -10.04 10.71 0.80
N ILE A 350 -9.45 9.62 1.29
CA ILE A 350 -9.47 9.25 2.70
C ILE A 350 -8.44 10.02 3.52
N SER A 351 -8.67 10.16 4.82
CA SER A 351 -7.80 10.87 5.77
C SER A 351 -6.37 10.34 5.80
N TYR A 352 -6.16 9.04 5.54
CA TYR A 352 -4.81 8.50 5.39
C TYR A 352 -4.04 9.18 4.25
N HIS A 353 -4.67 9.35 3.09
CA HIS A 353 -4.07 10.01 1.93
C HIS A 353 -3.89 11.52 2.15
N LEU A 354 -4.89 12.19 2.74
CA LEU A 354 -4.79 13.61 3.07
C LEU A 354 -3.67 13.91 4.09
N ASP A 355 -3.53 13.08 5.13
CA ASP A 355 -2.45 13.19 6.12
C ASP A 355 -1.09 12.91 5.50
N ARG A 356 -1.00 11.91 4.62
CA ARG A 356 0.22 11.57 3.86
C ARG A 356 0.70 12.76 3.01
N LEU A 357 -0.22 13.50 2.40
CA LEU A 357 0.08 14.70 1.61
C LEU A 357 0.39 15.93 2.47
N GLY A 358 0.19 15.85 3.79
CA GLY A 358 0.35 16.97 4.71
C GLY A 358 -0.81 17.96 4.70
N TRP A 359 -1.96 17.59 4.12
CA TRP A 359 -3.14 18.46 4.01
C TRP A 359 -3.99 18.47 5.29
N ILE A 360 -3.83 17.47 6.15
CA ILE A 360 -4.37 17.54 7.52
C ILE A 360 -3.36 18.24 8.43
N ALA A 361 -3.67 19.49 8.79
CA ALA A 361 -2.88 20.23 9.76
C ALA A 361 -2.75 19.47 11.10
N SER A 362 -1.56 19.49 11.70
CA SER A 362 -1.24 18.69 12.89
C SER A 362 -2.19 18.91 14.08
N GLU A 363 -2.72 20.13 14.25
CA GLU A 363 -3.68 20.50 15.27
C GLU A 363 -5.09 19.94 15.02
N ARG A 364 -5.37 19.50 13.78
CA ARG A 364 -6.62 18.86 13.35
C ARG A 364 -6.51 17.34 13.28
N LYS A 365 -5.38 16.77 13.70
CA LYS A 365 -5.18 15.33 13.89
C LYS A 365 -5.00 15.02 15.38
N VAL A 366 -5.54 13.90 15.83
CA VAL A 366 -5.20 13.35 17.15
C VAL A 366 -4.55 11.99 16.99
N VAL A 367 -3.49 11.72 17.76
CA VAL A 367 -2.92 10.38 17.91
C VAL A 367 -3.35 9.84 19.27
N VAL A 368 -4.04 8.69 19.26
CA VAL A 368 -4.54 8.03 20.47
C VAL A 368 -3.48 7.04 20.93
N GLU A 369 -2.50 7.53 21.69
CA GLU A 369 -1.38 6.71 22.18
C GLU A 369 -1.85 5.55 23.08
N PRO A 370 -1.12 4.42 23.11
CA PRO A 370 -1.44 3.28 23.97
C PRO A 370 -1.67 3.68 25.44
N GLY A 371 -2.73 3.12 26.03
CA GLY A 371 -3.14 3.37 27.41
C GLY A 371 -4.11 4.55 27.58
N ASN A 372 -4.52 5.21 26.51
CA ASN A 372 -5.42 6.36 26.56
C ASN A 372 -6.84 6.05 26.09
N GLU A 373 -7.79 6.70 26.74
CA GLU A 373 -9.17 6.88 26.28
C GLU A 373 -9.39 8.37 26.03
N VAL A 374 -9.88 8.73 24.86
CA VAL A 374 -10.09 10.13 24.46
C VAL A 374 -11.44 10.29 23.79
N SER A 375 -12.18 11.33 24.19
CA SER A 375 -13.39 11.77 23.49
C SER A 375 -13.10 13.04 22.69
N ILE A 376 -13.38 13.01 21.40
CA ILE A 376 -13.15 14.12 20.47
C ILE A 376 -14.38 14.38 19.60
N THR A 377 -14.42 15.53 18.95
CA THR A 377 -15.34 15.80 17.84
C THR A 377 -14.56 15.68 16.54
N LEU A 378 -14.95 14.71 15.71
CA LEU A 378 -14.56 14.60 14.32
C LEU A 378 -15.52 15.45 13.46
N GLU A 379 -14.95 16.26 12.60
CA GLU A 379 -15.67 17.03 11.59
C GLU A 379 -15.68 16.29 10.25
N GLN A 380 -16.74 16.51 9.47
CA GLN A 380 -16.83 16.09 8.08
C GLN A 380 -15.53 16.44 7.36
N ILE A 381 -14.93 15.44 6.70
CA ILE A 381 -13.64 15.64 6.06
C ILE A 381 -13.78 16.55 4.85
N ASP A 382 -14.80 16.34 4.03
CA ASP A 382 -15.12 17.25 2.93
C ASP A 382 -15.83 18.52 3.44
N ARG A 383 -15.37 19.68 2.97
CA ARG A 383 -15.82 21.03 3.35
C ARG A 383 -15.97 21.25 4.85
N PRO A 384 -14.89 21.14 5.66
CA PRO A 384 -14.95 21.40 7.08
C PRO A 384 -15.33 22.87 7.35
N GLN A 385 -16.11 23.11 8.40
CA GLN A 385 -16.69 24.41 8.75
C GLN A 385 -16.19 24.93 10.10
N THR A 386 -15.45 24.12 10.85
CA THR A 386 -14.94 24.43 12.18
C THR A 386 -13.45 24.09 12.30
N GLY A 387 -12.89 24.23 13.51
CA GLY A 387 -11.52 23.83 13.82
C GLY A 387 -11.44 22.47 14.54
N SER A 388 -12.49 21.65 14.47
CA SER A 388 -12.51 20.30 15.08
C SER A 388 -11.55 19.34 14.37
N TYR A 389 -11.29 18.17 14.94
CA TYR A 389 -10.39 17.18 14.34
C TYR A 389 -10.98 16.65 13.02
N LEU A 390 -10.13 16.40 12.01
CA LEU A 390 -10.50 15.73 10.75
C LEU A 390 -10.30 14.23 10.84
N THR A 391 -9.29 13.81 11.60
CA THR A 391 -8.94 12.40 11.73
C THR A 391 -8.39 12.09 13.11
N ALA A 392 -8.61 10.85 13.55
CA ALA A 392 -7.87 10.25 14.65
C ALA A 392 -7.03 9.08 14.12
N GLN A 393 -5.78 9.02 14.53
CA GLN A 393 -4.89 7.89 14.30
C GLN A 393 -4.76 7.08 15.60
N ILE A 394 -4.98 5.77 15.54
CA ILE A 394 -4.87 4.86 16.68
C ILE A 394 -3.78 3.82 16.38
N PRO A 395 -2.56 4.00 16.89
CA PRO A 395 -1.44 3.09 16.65
C PRO A 395 -1.71 1.68 17.19
N VAL A 396 -1.47 0.65 16.37
CA VAL A 396 -1.41 -0.76 16.79
C VAL A 396 0.03 -1.16 17.14
N ASP A 397 1.00 -0.56 16.46
CA ASP A 397 2.42 -0.67 16.76
C ASP A 397 3.06 0.69 17.06
N SER A 398 4.25 0.68 17.66
CA SER A 398 4.97 1.92 17.99
C SER A 398 5.70 2.55 16.80
N LEU A 399 5.75 1.86 15.65
CA LEU A 399 6.43 2.33 14.45
C LEU A 399 5.47 3.09 13.52
N LEU A 400 4.18 3.12 13.84
CA LEU A 400 3.11 3.62 12.98
C LEU A 400 3.09 2.93 11.62
N THR A 401 3.53 1.66 11.58
CA THR A 401 3.44 0.81 10.38
C THR A 401 2.10 0.07 10.31
N HIS A 402 1.42 -0.05 11.45
CA HIS A 402 0.07 -0.59 11.60
C HIS A 402 -0.75 0.31 12.54
N PHE A 403 -1.84 0.89 12.05
CA PHE A 403 -2.71 1.77 12.83
C PHE A 403 -4.11 1.84 12.22
N PHE A 404 -5.09 2.36 12.97
CA PHE A 404 -6.40 2.73 12.42
C PHE A 404 -6.48 4.23 12.18
N THR A 405 -7.10 4.65 11.08
CA THR A 405 -7.60 6.01 10.90
C THR A 405 -9.11 6.05 11.13
N VAL A 406 -9.60 7.15 11.71
CA VAL A 406 -11.02 7.36 11.98
C VAL A 406 -11.41 8.75 11.48
N GLU A 407 -12.36 8.79 10.56
CA GLU A 407 -12.82 10.02 9.91
C GLU A 407 -14.34 10.13 9.92
N ALA A 408 -14.85 11.35 9.76
CA ALA A 408 -16.28 11.62 9.62
C ALA A 408 -16.60 11.97 8.15
N ARG A 409 -17.57 11.28 7.56
CA ARG A 409 -17.98 11.47 6.16
C ARG A 409 -19.45 11.86 6.06
N ARG A 410 -19.75 12.82 5.18
CA ARG A 410 -21.10 13.34 4.91
C ARG A 410 -21.29 13.57 3.42
N ARG A 411 -22.54 13.53 2.97
CA ARG A 411 -22.89 13.87 1.59
C ARG A 411 -22.93 15.39 1.42
N VAL A 412 -21.76 15.95 1.21
CA VAL A 412 -21.53 17.38 1.03
C VAL A 412 -20.33 17.54 0.11
N GLY A 413 -20.39 18.46 -0.85
CA GLY A 413 -19.22 18.71 -1.70
C GLY A 413 -19.02 17.61 -2.73
N TYR A 414 -17.78 17.18 -2.92
CA TYR A 414 -17.45 16.03 -3.76
C TYR A 414 -17.94 14.71 -3.15
N ASP A 415 -18.13 14.66 -1.83
CA ASP A 415 -18.72 13.51 -1.14
C ASP A 415 -20.25 13.35 -1.32
N ASP A 416 -20.92 14.21 -2.10
CA ASP A 416 -22.39 14.16 -2.33
C ASP A 416 -22.90 12.77 -2.79
N LYS A 417 -22.06 11.97 -3.48
CA LYS A 417 -22.40 10.63 -3.98
C LYS A 417 -22.08 9.48 -3.02
N LEU A 418 -21.50 9.74 -1.84
CA LEU A 418 -21.09 8.68 -0.92
C LEU A 418 -22.26 7.75 -0.55
N PRO A 419 -21.99 6.45 -0.36
CA PRO A 419 -23.03 5.45 -0.11
C PRO A 419 -23.80 5.69 1.21
N GLY A 420 -23.21 6.39 2.18
CA GLY A 420 -23.89 6.82 3.41
C GLY A 420 -23.18 7.98 4.09
N GLU A 421 -23.55 8.23 5.34
CA GLU A 421 -22.94 9.25 6.21
C GLU A 421 -22.66 8.63 7.57
N GLY A 422 -21.52 8.94 8.18
CA GLY A 422 -21.15 8.38 9.47
C GLY A 422 -19.68 8.52 9.76
N VAL A 423 -19.22 7.75 10.73
CA VAL A 423 -17.79 7.57 11.00
C VAL A 423 -17.30 6.39 10.18
N ILE A 424 -16.20 6.58 9.46
CA ILE A 424 -15.53 5.56 8.65
C ILE A 424 -14.16 5.27 9.26
N ILE A 425 -13.77 4.00 9.24
CA ILE A 425 -12.54 3.52 9.85
C ILE A 425 -11.75 2.77 8.79
N HIS A 426 -10.46 3.08 8.66
CA HIS A 426 -9.54 2.30 7.84
C HIS A 426 -8.48 1.66 8.74
N GLU A 427 -8.17 0.39 8.49
CA GLU A 427 -6.97 -0.26 8.97
C GLU A 427 -5.84 0.05 8.00
N VAL A 428 -4.76 0.63 8.50
CA VAL A 428 -3.61 1.01 7.70
C VAL A 428 -2.43 0.11 8.05
N VAL A 429 -1.90 -0.60 7.05
CA VAL A 429 -0.71 -1.44 7.15
C VAL A 429 0.26 -1.03 6.05
N SER A 430 1.35 -0.35 6.41
CA SER A 430 2.28 0.25 5.43
C SER A 430 3.00 -0.76 4.55
N SER A 431 3.00 -2.06 4.93
CA SER A 431 3.58 -3.14 4.13
C SER A 431 2.70 -3.64 2.99
N PHE A 432 1.44 -3.24 2.92
CA PHE A 432 0.55 -3.65 1.84
C PHE A 432 0.70 -2.72 0.62
N PRO A 433 0.54 -3.26 -0.61
CA PRO A 433 0.52 -2.42 -1.82
C PRO A 433 -0.57 -1.34 -1.75
N GLU A 434 -1.74 -1.69 -1.20
CA GLU A 434 -2.82 -0.79 -0.80
C GLU A 434 -2.78 -0.62 0.73
N PRO A 435 -2.14 0.43 1.27
CA PRO A 435 -1.89 0.47 2.71
C PRO A 435 -3.16 0.63 3.54
N ALA A 436 -4.17 1.32 3.02
CA ALA A 436 -5.38 1.65 3.76
C ALA A 436 -6.56 0.78 3.32
N HIS A 437 -7.08 -0.01 4.26
CA HIS A 437 -8.20 -0.92 4.06
C HIS A 437 -9.41 -0.43 4.85
N VAL A 438 -10.52 -0.10 4.19
CA VAL A 438 -11.77 0.24 4.89
C VAL A 438 -12.24 -0.96 5.70
N VAL A 439 -12.55 -0.72 6.97
CA VAL A 439 -13.06 -1.77 7.85
C VAL A 439 -14.52 -2.02 7.48
N ASP A 440 -14.85 -3.29 7.22
CA ASP A 440 -16.21 -3.74 6.93
C ASP A 440 -16.50 -5.00 7.76
N VAL A 441 -17.38 -4.86 8.77
CA VAL A 441 -17.50 -5.85 9.85
C VAL A 441 -18.36 -7.07 9.47
N ASP A 442 -19.18 -6.97 8.43
CA ASP A 442 -20.08 -8.07 8.04
C ASP A 442 -19.51 -8.97 6.93
N TRP A 443 -18.38 -8.55 6.34
CA TRP A 443 -17.60 -9.30 5.35
C TRP A 443 -18.40 -9.68 4.09
N ASN A 444 -19.34 -8.84 3.68
CA ASN A 444 -20.23 -9.13 2.56
C ASN A 444 -19.68 -8.72 1.17
N GLY A 445 -18.52 -8.05 1.12
CA GLY A 445 -17.88 -7.57 -0.11
C GLY A 445 -18.39 -6.22 -0.62
N ASN A 446 -19.18 -5.49 0.16
CA ASN A 446 -19.76 -4.20 -0.19
C ASN A 446 -19.44 -3.15 0.88
N THR A 447 -18.35 -2.42 0.67
CA THR A 447 -17.88 -1.38 1.60
C THR A 447 -18.80 -0.15 1.68
N GLY A 448 -19.82 -0.06 0.82
CA GLY A 448 -20.79 1.02 0.78
C GLY A 448 -22.08 0.75 1.55
N ASP A 449 -22.05 -0.03 2.62
CA ASP A 449 -23.23 -0.29 3.43
C ASP A 449 -22.98 -0.20 4.94
N ALA A 450 -23.98 -0.64 5.72
CA ALA A 450 -23.95 -0.52 7.17
C ALA A 450 -22.79 -1.29 7.84
N GLY A 451 -22.18 -2.27 7.17
CA GLY A 451 -21.01 -2.99 7.68
C GLY A 451 -19.76 -2.12 7.83
N ALA A 452 -19.67 -1.04 7.04
CA ALA A 452 -18.55 -0.11 7.01
C ALA A 452 -18.88 1.30 7.55
N ILE A 453 -20.12 1.53 8.01
CA ILE A 453 -20.59 2.84 8.50
C ILE A 453 -20.95 2.76 9.97
N TRP A 454 -20.15 3.41 10.83
CA TRP A 454 -20.48 3.51 12.25
C TRP A 454 -21.41 4.69 12.53
N SER A 455 -22.61 4.34 13.01
CA SER A 455 -23.67 5.26 13.41
C SER A 455 -23.69 5.51 14.93
N VAL A 456 -24.42 6.53 15.35
CA VAL A 456 -24.56 6.91 16.76
C VAL A 456 -25.03 5.73 17.62
N GLY A 457 -24.26 5.41 18.66
CA GLY A 457 -24.49 4.31 19.58
C GLY A 457 -23.72 3.03 19.23
N GLU A 458 -23.12 2.95 18.05
CA GLU A 458 -22.34 1.78 17.62
C GLU A 458 -20.88 1.87 18.08
N THR A 459 -20.22 0.72 18.13
CA THR A 459 -18.83 0.60 18.56
C THR A 459 -18.09 -0.38 17.66
N PHE A 460 -17.05 0.09 17.00
CA PHE A 460 -16.02 -0.74 16.41
C PHE A 460 -15.16 -1.36 17.53
N THR A 461 -14.77 -2.62 17.39
CA THR A 461 -13.79 -3.26 18.28
C THR A 461 -12.91 -4.16 17.45
N ASP A 462 -11.60 -3.91 17.47
CA ASP A 462 -10.62 -4.83 16.95
C ASP A 462 -10.26 -5.86 18.03
N PRO A 463 -10.61 -7.16 17.87
CA PRO A 463 -10.29 -8.18 18.85
C PRO A 463 -8.78 -8.43 18.99
N GLY A 464 -7.98 -8.14 17.97
CA GLY A 464 -6.53 -8.37 17.96
C GLY A 464 -5.79 -7.42 18.89
N SER A 465 -5.96 -6.11 18.70
CA SER A 465 -5.32 -5.07 19.52
C SER A 465 -6.10 -4.75 20.79
N GLY A 466 -7.43 -4.96 20.81
CA GLY A 466 -8.33 -4.48 21.85
C GLY A 466 -8.70 -2.99 21.71
N ILE A 467 -8.34 -2.37 20.59
CA ILE A 467 -8.77 -1.01 20.23
C ILE A 467 -10.28 -0.99 20.02
N TRP A 468 -10.94 0.08 20.45
CA TRP A 468 -12.34 0.32 20.11
C TRP A 468 -12.62 1.80 19.85
N VAL A 469 -13.63 2.04 19.02
CA VAL A 469 -14.11 3.36 18.64
C VAL A 469 -15.62 3.37 18.77
N ARG A 470 -16.16 4.26 19.62
CA ARG A 470 -17.60 4.43 19.83
C ARG A 470 -18.06 5.76 19.26
N VAL A 471 -19.16 5.74 18.50
CA VAL A 471 -19.81 6.96 18.01
C VAL A 471 -20.84 7.42 19.03
N ASP A 472 -20.55 8.51 19.73
CA ASP A 472 -21.36 8.95 20.86
C ASP A 472 -22.59 9.78 20.43
N SER A 473 -22.40 10.71 19.48
CA SER A 473 -23.47 11.59 18.99
C SER A 473 -23.10 12.26 17.66
N ALA A 474 -24.11 12.62 16.87
CA ALA A 474 -23.93 13.48 15.70
C ALA A 474 -23.89 14.96 16.12
N THR A 475 -23.05 15.75 15.46
CA THR A 475 -23.03 17.21 15.55
C THR A 475 -23.65 17.84 14.29
N LEU A 476 -23.61 19.17 14.15
CA LEU A 476 -24.07 19.82 12.93
C LEU A 476 -23.15 19.57 11.74
N THR A 477 -21.86 19.29 11.97
CA THR A 477 -20.83 19.18 10.92
C THR A 477 -19.99 17.92 11.09
N GLY A 478 -20.42 16.93 11.87
CA GLY A 478 -19.61 15.74 12.14
C GLY A 478 -20.20 14.86 13.25
N TRP A 479 -19.32 14.22 14.03
CA TRP A 479 -19.67 13.30 15.11
C TRP A 479 -18.71 13.44 16.30
N THR A 480 -19.24 13.30 17.51
CA THR A 480 -18.42 13.07 18.70
C THR A 480 -18.18 11.57 18.83
N VAL A 481 -16.91 11.19 19.00
CA VAL A 481 -16.48 9.81 19.17
C VAL A 481 -15.63 9.66 20.44
N THR A 482 -15.69 8.49 21.06
CA THR A 482 -14.76 8.07 22.11
C THR A 482 -13.90 6.95 21.55
N LEU A 483 -12.59 7.12 21.62
CA LEU A 483 -11.60 6.17 21.13
C LEU A 483 -10.78 5.65 22.30
N PHE A 484 -10.42 4.38 22.25
CA PHE A 484 -9.56 3.75 23.23
C PHE A 484 -8.46 2.97 22.56
N ASN A 485 -7.22 3.28 22.96
CA ASN A 485 -6.07 2.46 22.66
C ASN A 485 -5.63 1.78 23.98
N PRO A 486 -5.75 0.46 24.12
CA PRO A 486 -5.30 -0.20 25.32
C PRO A 486 -3.79 0.00 25.53
N PRO A 487 -3.31 -0.09 26.78
CA PRO A 487 -1.87 -0.11 27.01
C PRO A 487 -1.25 -1.30 26.28
N LEU A 488 -0.01 -1.12 25.82
CA LEU A 488 0.79 -2.22 25.27
C LEU A 488 0.84 -3.35 26.30
N ASN A 489 0.73 -4.59 25.81
CA ASN A 489 0.83 -5.74 26.68
C ASN A 489 2.29 -5.90 27.13
N GLU A 490 2.50 -6.08 28.43
CA GLU A 490 3.83 -6.14 29.03
C GLU A 490 4.15 -7.58 29.44
N ILE A 491 5.26 -8.10 28.91
CA ILE A 491 5.80 -9.41 29.28
C ILE A 491 7.12 -9.16 30.02
N ILE A 492 7.11 -9.37 31.33
CA ILE A 492 8.29 -9.14 32.17
C ILE A 492 9.08 -10.44 32.29
N VAL A 493 10.31 -10.43 31.79
CA VAL A 493 11.25 -11.54 31.97
C VAL A 493 11.69 -11.57 33.44
N ASP A 494 11.48 -12.69 34.13
CA ASP A 494 11.85 -12.84 35.55
C ASP A 494 13.05 -13.77 35.79
N SER A 495 13.57 -14.38 34.71
CA SER A 495 14.71 -15.30 34.76
C SER A 495 15.79 -14.96 33.74
N SER A 496 17.02 -14.79 34.23
CA SER A 496 18.21 -14.63 33.38
C SER A 496 18.77 -15.98 32.88
N VAL A 497 18.28 -17.10 33.42
CA VAL A 497 18.64 -18.43 32.95
C VAL A 497 17.88 -18.69 31.65
N GLN A 498 18.57 -19.15 30.60
CA GLN A 498 17.96 -19.36 29.28
C GLN A 498 17.68 -20.84 29.05
N ALA A 499 16.81 -21.41 29.88
CA ALA A 499 16.42 -22.81 29.89
C ALA A 499 14.90 -22.97 29.71
N PRO A 500 14.38 -22.89 28.48
CA PRO A 500 12.95 -22.98 28.20
C PRO A 500 12.36 -24.30 28.69
N GLY A 501 11.18 -24.20 29.29
CA GLY A 501 10.22 -25.28 29.48
C GLY A 501 9.78 -25.50 30.92
N GLY A 502 8.50 -25.25 31.19
CA GLY A 502 7.69 -25.83 32.27
C GLY A 502 8.20 -25.63 33.71
N THR A 503 9.21 -24.78 33.92
CA THR A 503 9.80 -24.45 35.21
C THR A 503 9.05 -23.34 35.93
N GLY A 504 8.09 -22.71 35.25
CA GLY A 504 7.21 -21.68 35.79
C GLY A 504 7.86 -20.31 35.89
N ASP A 505 9.07 -20.14 35.36
CA ASP A 505 9.71 -18.85 35.13
C ASP A 505 9.38 -18.32 33.72
N CYS A 506 9.61 -17.03 33.53
CA CYS A 506 9.53 -16.36 32.25
C CYS A 506 10.92 -15.99 31.78
N THR A 507 11.51 -16.83 30.92
CA THR A 507 12.80 -16.54 30.27
C THR A 507 12.61 -15.65 29.05
N LEU A 508 13.65 -14.92 28.62
CA LEU A 508 13.61 -14.13 27.37
C LEU A 508 13.14 -14.93 26.14
N GLY A 509 13.56 -16.19 26.02
CA GLY A 509 13.07 -17.06 24.94
C GLY A 509 11.57 -17.32 25.02
N GLU A 510 11.05 -17.61 26.21
CA GLU A 510 9.60 -17.84 26.40
C GLU A 510 8.80 -16.55 26.24
N ALA A 511 9.34 -15.40 26.64
CA ALA A 511 8.69 -14.11 26.45
C ALA A 511 8.50 -13.81 24.95
N ILE A 512 9.51 -14.09 24.12
CA ILE A 512 9.39 -13.96 22.65
C ILE A 512 8.35 -14.95 22.12
N GLN A 513 8.29 -16.19 22.63
CA GLN A 513 7.26 -17.16 22.21
C GLN A 513 5.85 -16.72 22.60
N ALA A 514 5.70 -16.17 23.81
CA ALA A 514 4.42 -15.69 24.31
C ALA A 514 3.92 -14.48 23.52
N ALA A 515 4.81 -13.56 23.14
CA ALA A 515 4.53 -12.45 22.25
C ALA A 515 4.16 -12.93 20.84
N ASN A 516 4.93 -13.85 20.28
CA ASN A 516 4.68 -14.39 18.93
C ASN A 516 3.34 -15.12 18.81
N ALA A 517 2.87 -15.74 19.90
CA ALA A 517 1.71 -16.63 19.89
C ALA A 517 0.47 -16.01 20.55
N ASP A 518 0.53 -14.75 21.01
CA ASP A 518 -0.50 -14.07 21.80
C ASP A 518 -1.11 -14.96 22.90
N SER A 519 -0.26 -15.79 23.52
CA SER A 519 -0.68 -16.80 24.48
C SER A 519 0.39 -17.04 25.52
N ALA A 520 -0.01 -17.41 26.74
CA ALA A 520 0.92 -17.60 27.83
C ALA A 520 1.86 -18.78 27.54
N VAL A 521 3.15 -18.58 27.77
CA VAL A 521 4.18 -19.61 27.60
C VAL A 521 4.96 -19.75 28.90
N ASP A 522 4.86 -20.93 29.51
CA ASP A 522 5.38 -21.21 30.84
C ASP A 522 4.98 -20.16 31.90
N GLY A 523 5.94 -19.46 32.51
CA GLY A 523 5.67 -18.38 33.47
C GLY A 523 5.35 -17.03 32.81
N CYS A 524 5.52 -16.87 31.50
CA CYS A 524 5.25 -15.62 30.79
C CYS A 524 3.75 -15.37 30.60
N SER A 525 3.32 -14.13 30.80
CA SER A 525 1.99 -13.66 30.43
C SER A 525 1.74 -13.82 28.93
N ALA A 526 0.47 -13.99 28.55
CA ALA A 526 0.09 -14.00 27.14
C ALA A 526 0.41 -12.66 26.48
N GLY A 527 0.90 -12.71 25.24
CA GLY A 527 1.01 -11.55 24.36
C GLY A 527 -0.34 -10.98 23.92
N ARG A 528 -0.32 -9.80 23.32
CA ARG A 528 -1.41 -9.29 22.48
C ARG A 528 -0.91 -8.24 21.51
N GLY A 529 -0.87 -8.57 20.22
CA GLY A 529 -0.54 -7.60 19.16
C GLY A 529 0.92 -7.17 19.27
N THR A 530 1.18 -5.87 19.42
CA THR A 530 2.54 -5.40 19.72
C THR A 530 2.83 -5.56 21.22
N ASP A 531 3.83 -6.38 21.55
CA ASP A 531 4.20 -6.66 22.93
C ASP A 531 5.46 -5.91 23.37
N ARG A 532 5.42 -5.38 24.59
CA ARG A 532 6.58 -4.84 25.29
C ARG A 532 7.19 -5.92 26.17
N ILE A 533 8.33 -6.46 25.76
CA ILE A 533 9.12 -7.39 26.56
C ILE A 533 10.12 -6.58 27.40
N VAL A 534 9.91 -6.56 28.71
CA VAL A 534 10.82 -5.92 29.65
C VAL A 534 11.84 -6.92 30.15
N VAL A 535 13.12 -6.61 29.97
CA VAL A 535 14.26 -7.45 30.31
C VAL A 535 15.06 -6.80 31.44
N PRO A 536 14.91 -7.25 32.69
CA PRO A 536 15.63 -6.70 33.82
C PRO A 536 17.17 -6.72 33.68
N ALA A 537 17.84 -6.06 34.63
CA ALA A 537 19.29 -6.12 34.71
C ALA A 537 19.75 -7.56 34.96
N GLY A 538 20.70 -8.04 34.16
CA GLY A 538 21.20 -9.41 34.24
C GLY A 538 22.00 -9.82 33.01
N THR A 539 22.62 -10.99 33.11
CA THR A 539 23.32 -11.63 31.99
C THR A 539 22.52 -12.83 31.50
N TYR A 540 21.97 -12.70 30.29
CA TYR A 540 21.16 -13.67 29.59
C TYR A 540 22.07 -14.48 28.67
N ALA A 541 22.63 -15.57 29.21
CA ALA A 541 23.63 -16.38 28.53
C ALA A 541 22.96 -17.49 27.69
N LEU A 542 23.02 -17.34 26.37
CA LEU A 542 22.48 -18.30 25.40
C LEU A 542 23.50 -19.40 25.14
N THR A 543 23.05 -20.66 25.22
CA THR A 543 23.92 -21.84 25.14
C THR A 543 23.54 -22.82 24.04
N GLN A 544 22.38 -22.64 23.42
CA GLN A 544 21.80 -23.58 22.46
C GLN A 544 21.18 -22.85 21.29
N VAL A 545 21.15 -23.54 20.14
CA VAL A 545 20.35 -23.15 18.99
C VAL A 545 18.87 -23.38 19.35
N ARG A 546 18.04 -22.35 19.16
CA ARG A 546 16.60 -22.35 19.42
C ARG A 546 15.76 -22.45 18.17
N ASN A 547 16.25 -21.95 17.04
CA ASN A 547 15.64 -22.16 15.74
C ASN A 547 16.71 -22.11 14.63
N ASN A 548 16.33 -22.51 13.42
CA ASN A 548 17.22 -22.57 12.25
C ASN A 548 16.71 -21.76 11.05
N VAL A 549 15.79 -20.82 11.25
CA VAL A 549 15.29 -19.91 10.20
C VAL A 549 16.45 -19.03 9.73
N ASP A 550 16.83 -19.15 8.45
CA ASP A 550 17.99 -18.47 7.86
C ASP A 550 19.32 -18.71 8.59
N GLY A 551 19.46 -19.92 9.12
CA GLY A 551 20.63 -20.35 9.88
C GLY A 551 20.34 -20.46 11.38
N ASN A 552 21.35 -20.89 12.13
CA ASN A 552 21.18 -21.14 13.57
C ASN A 552 21.00 -19.84 14.35
N ASN A 553 19.95 -19.78 15.17
CA ASN A 553 19.64 -18.64 16.03
C ASN A 553 19.51 -19.07 17.51
N GLY A 554 19.94 -18.22 18.44
CA GLY A 554 20.02 -18.49 19.88
C GLY A 554 18.74 -18.16 20.66
N LEU A 555 17.81 -17.43 20.04
CA LEU A 555 16.46 -17.15 20.53
C LEU A 555 15.43 -17.63 19.51
N PRO A 556 14.14 -17.75 19.89
CA PRO A 556 13.06 -18.00 18.94
C PRO A 556 13.02 -16.94 17.82
N ASP A 557 12.51 -17.33 16.66
CA ASP A 557 12.29 -16.39 15.55
C ASP A 557 11.23 -15.38 15.95
N ILE A 558 11.45 -14.08 15.69
CA ILE A 558 10.48 -13.04 16.01
C ILE A 558 9.45 -12.99 14.88
N THR A 559 8.23 -13.41 15.20
CA THR A 559 7.10 -13.54 14.27
C THR A 559 5.94 -12.60 14.60
N SER A 560 6.08 -11.73 15.60
CA SER A 560 5.19 -10.60 15.91
C SER A 560 5.99 -9.31 16.14
N PRO A 561 5.37 -8.11 16.10
CA PRO A 561 6.01 -6.86 16.51
C PRO A 561 6.39 -6.87 17.99
N ILE A 562 7.67 -6.63 18.33
CA ILE A 562 8.17 -6.65 19.71
C ILE A 562 8.94 -5.37 20.04
N LEU A 563 8.61 -4.76 21.17
CA LEU A 563 9.43 -3.75 21.85
C LEU A 563 10.23 -4.42 22.97
N LEU A 564 11.54 -4.53 22.79
CA LEU A 564 12.43 -5.16 23.76
C LEU A 564 13.17 -4.10 24.57
N GLU A 565 12.84 -3.97 25.85
CA GLU A 565 13.38 -2.92 26.71
C GLU A 565 14.25 -3.51 27.83
N GLY A 566 15.56 -3.26 27.75
CA GLY A 566 16.49 -3.58 28.82
C GLY A 566 16.58 -2.49 29.89
N ALA A 567 17.01 -2.85 31.09
CA ALA A 567 17.22 -1.92 32.21
C ALA A 567 18.37 -0.90 31.96
N GLY A 568 19.09 -1.01 30.85
CA GLY A 568 20.19 -0.14 30.44
C GLY A 568 21.30 -0.94 29.78
N ARG A 569 21.97 -0.37 28.78
CA ARG A 569 22.95 -1.09 27.95
C ARG A 569 24.09 -1.76 28.73
N GLU A 570 24.44 -1.24 29.91
CA GLU A 570 25.49 -1.81 30.78
C GLU A 570 24.95 -2.83 31.79
N LEU A 571 23.63 -2.92 31.93
CA LEU A 571 22.93 -3.70 32.94
C LEU A 571 22.25 -4.94 32.36
N THR A 572 21.74 -4.86 31.13
CA THR A 572 21.06 -5.98 30.46
C THR A 572 21.94 -6.51 29.32
N LEU A 573 22.56 -7.67 29.56
CA LEU A 573 23.55 -8.27 28.65
C LEU A 573 23.00 -9.57 28.06
N ILE A 574 22.74 -9.60 26.75
CA ILE A 574 22.29 -10.78 26.01
C ILE A 574 23.47 -11.31 25.22
N GLN A 575 23.94 -12.51 25.53
CA GLN A 575 25.18 -13.01 24.95
C GLN A 575 25.14 -14.49 24.64
N ARG A 576 25.70 -14.85 23.49
CA ARG A 576 26.07 -16.24 23.20
C ARG A 576 27.27 -16.61 24.09
N GLN A 577 27.20 -17.73 24.78
CA GLN A 577 28.35 -18.24 25.54
C GLN A 577 29.49 -18.67 24.61
N ALA A 578 30.73 -18.43 25.03
CA ALA A 578 31.92 -18.71 24.23
C ALA A 578 32.02 -20.18 23.78
N GLU A 579 31.66 -21.11 24.66
CA GLU A 579 31.68 -22.57 24.41
C GLU A 579 30.45 -23.07 23.65
N ALA A 580 29.45 -22.23 23.40
CA ALA A 580 28.27 -22.61 22.66
C ALA A 580 28.59 -22.73 21.16
N SER A 581 27.89 -23.66 20.49
CA SER A 581 27.90 -23.76 19.03
C SER A 581 27.65 -22.39 18.39
N PRO A 582 28.20 -22.11 17.20
CA PRO A 582 27.91 -20.87 16.48
C PRO A 582 26.40 -20.72 16.22
N PHE A 583 25.86 -19.60 16.67
CA PHE A 583 24.55 -19.10 16.28
C PHE A 583 24.49 -17.58 16.38
N ARG A 584 23.59 -17.01 15.58
CA ARG A 584 23.14 -15.64 15.68
C ARG A 584 22.26 -15.45 16.91
N ILE A 585 22.21 -14.28 17.52
CA ILE A 585 21.36 -14.07 18.71
C ILE A 585 19.89 -13.90 18.32
N PHE A 586 19.57 -12.85 17.56
CA PHE A 586 18.21 -12.51 17.14
C PHE A 586 18.00 -12.75 15.65
N HIS A 587 16.84 -13.30 15.30
CA HIS A 587 16.32 -13.33 13.95
C HIS A 587 14.93 -12.67 13.95
N ILE A 588 14.71 -11.72 13.05
CA ILE A 588 13.42 -11.06 12.84
C ILE A 588 12.84 -11.56 11.52
N GLY A 589 11.64 -12.14 11.59
CA GLY A 589 10.89 -12.63 10.44
C GLY A 589 10.44 -11.52 9.49
N ALA A 590 10.05 -11.92 8.28
CA ALA A 590 9.50 -11.03 7.26
C ALA A 590 8.22 -10.32 7.77
N ALA A 591 8.07 -9.02 7.47
CA ALA A 591 6.98 -8.14 7.88
C ALA A 591 6.80 -7.99 9.40
N ARG A 592 7.84 -8.28 10.18
CA ARG A 592 7.85 -8.13 11.65
C ARG A 592 8.86 -7.06 12.06
N SER A 593 8.71 -6.57 13.28
CA SER A 593 9.57 -5.52 13.80
C SER A 593 10.14 -5.91 15.16
N LEU A 594 11.41 -5.58 15.37
CA LEU A 594 12.03 -5.56 16.69
C LEU A 594 12.54 -4.13 16.96
N ASN A 595 12.00 -3.46 17.97
CA ASN A 595 12.58 -2.24 18.51
C ASN A 595 13.24 -2.59 19.83
N ALA A 596 14.57 -2.64 19.86
CA ALA A 596 15.30 -3.02 21.05
C ALA A 596 16.06 -1.83 21.63
N SER A 597 15.85 -1.53 22.91
CA SER A 597 16.52 -0.43 23.61
C SER A 597 17.08 -0.90 24.95
N GLY A 598 18.08 -0.21 25.46
CA GLY A 598 18.60 -0.48 26.80
C GLY A 598 19.27 -1.85 26.98
N ILE A 599 19.72 -2.51 25.91
CA ILE A 599 20.41 -3.81 25.95
C ILE A 599 21.82 -3.74 25.34
N THR A 600 22.69 -4.68 25.72
CA THR A 600 23.89 -5.01 24.96
C THR A 600 23.79 -6.44 24.44
N VAL A 601 23.99 -6.61 23.13
CA VAL A 601 24.01 -7.91 22.46
C VAL A 601 25.43 -8.24 22.03
N SER A 602 25.96 -9.42 22.43
CA SER A 602 27.37 -9.74 22.18
C SER A 602 27.66 -11.22 21.96
N GLY A 603 28.80 -11.49 21.31
CA GLY A 603 29.30 -12.85 21.11
C GLY A 603 28.53 -13.69 20.08
N GLY A 604 27.52 -13.15 19.40
CA GLY A 604 26.82 -13.89 18.34
C GLY A 604 27.75 -14.22 17.16
N ASP A 605 27.58 -15.42 16.58
CA ASP A 605 28.45 -15.98 15.54
C ASP A 605 27.62 -16.80 14.55
N ALA A 606 27.39 -16.29 13.34
CA ALA A 606 26.63 -17.02 12.32
C ALA A 606 27.44 -18.12 11.61
N ALA A 607 28.75 -18.27 11.90
CA ALA A 607 29.74 -19.11 11.22
C ALA A 607 29.86 -18.85 9.70
N LEU A 608 28.80 -19.13 8.94
CA LEU A 608 28.65 -18.88 7.51
C LEU A 608 27.27 -18.22 7.28
N GLY A 609 27.25 -16.93 6.92
CA GLY A 609 26.02 -16.17 6.67
C GLY A 609 26.15 -14.68 6.98
N ASN A 610 25.06 -13.92 6.78
CA ASN A 610 24.99 -12.49 7.09
C ASN A 610 24.68 -12.27 8.57
N GLY A 611 25.46 -11.44 9.28
CA GLY A 611 25.18 -11.03 10.68
C GLY A 611 25.79 -11.94 11.76
N GLY A 612 25.68 -11.52 13.02
CA GLY A 612 26.13 -12.30 14.19
C GLY A 612 25.28 -11.98 15.42
N ALA A 613 25.03 -10.70 15.68
CA ALA A 613 24.05 -10.30 16.68
C ALA A 613 22.61 -10.40 16.16
N PHE A 614 22.32 -9.82 14.98
CA PHE A 614 20.97 -9.72 14.42
C PHE A 614 20.91 -10.21 12.96
N HIS A 615 19.76 -10.76 12.55
CA HIS A 615 19.26 -10.81 11.16
C HIS A 615 17.93 -10.11 11.17
N ALA A 616 17.70 -9.20 10.25
CA ALA A 616 16.37 -8.65 10.05
C ALA A 616 15.92 -8.96 8.62
N ARG A 617 14.93 -9.86 8.49
CA ARG A 617 14.06 -9.93 7.30
C ARG A 617 12.86 -8.99 7.41
N GLY A 618 12.64 -8.43 8.60
CA GLY A 618 11.72 -7.33 8.86
C GLY A 618 12.49 -6.08 9.27
N SER A 619 11.86 -5.20 10.04
CA SER A 619 12.49 -3.97 10.54
C SER A 619 13.20 -4.20 11.88
N LEU A 620 14.33 -3.51 12.07
CA LEU A 620 15.10 -3.50 13.32
C LEU A 620 15.46 -2.07 13.68
N THR A 621 15.07 -1.64 14.88
CA THR A 621 15.45 -0.36 15.49
C THR A 621 16.26 -0.62 16.77
N LEU A 622 17.37 0.09 16.98
CA LEU A 622 18.31 -0.08 18.09
C LEU A 622 18.64 1.22 18.81
#